data_AF-A0A3N1PE26-F1
#
_entry.id   AF-A0A3N1PE26-F1
#
_cell.length_a   1.000
_cell.length_b   1.000
_cell.length_c   1.000
_cell.angle_alpha   90.00
_cell.angle_beta   90.00
_cell.angle_gamma   90.00
#
_symmetry.space_group_name_H-M   'P 1'
#
loop_
_entity.id
_entity.type
_entity.pdbx_description
1 polymer ?
#
loop_
_entity_poly.entity_id
_entity_poly.type
_entity_poly.pdbx_seq_one_letter_code
_entity_poly.pdbx_strand_id
1 'polypeptide(L)'
;MVPSALHGLILLDHVLEPYELRMGRPGSVTGDQLRAQARALGVDRVTEVIVLAGAAYAAAARQVWPTATAPLEGAGGMGYRLQRLKARREGRYAMAARTTAEQLPDNSRTTLTRTTLNSLEAP
;
A
#
# COMPACT_ATOMS: atom_id res chain seq x y z
N MET A 1 -6.26 -14.11 1.48
CA MET A 1 -5.57 -14.20 2.78
C MET A 1 -6.01 -13.05 3.66
N VAL A 2 -6.27 -13.31 4.95
CA VAL A 2 -6.72 -12.32 5.93
C VAL A 2 -5.65 -12.20 7.02
N PRO A 3 -5.17 -10.99 7.34
CA PRO A 3 -4.26 -10.80 8.47
C PRO A 3 -5.03 -10.80 9.80
N SER A 4 -4.50 -11.51 10.79
CA SER A 4 -5.04 -11.66 12.14
C SER A 4 -3.99 -11.33 13.18
N ALA A 5 -4.41 -10.68 14.27
CA ALA A 5 -3.54 -10.39 15.39
C ALA A 5 -3.09 -11.65 16.13
N LEU A 6 -3.96 -12.66 16.28
CA LEU A 6 -3.65 -13.87 17.04
C LEU A 6 -3.02 -14.96 16.17
N HIS A 7 -3.48 -15.13 14.93
CA HIS A 7 -3.07 -16.25 14.09
C HIS A 7 -2.22 -15.85 12.88
N GLY A 8 -2.01 -14.55 12.64
CA GLY A 8 -1.16 -14.08 11.54
C GLY A 8 -1.81 -14.20 10.18
N LEU A 9 -1.20 -14.93 9.26
CA LEU A 9 -1.66 -15.08 7.88
C LEU A 9 -2.66 -16.23 7.75
N ILE A 10 -3.93 -15.91 7.55
CA ILE A 10 -5.02 -16.89 7.50
C ILE A 10 -5.56 -17.06 6.08
N LEU A 11 -5.73 -18.30 5.64
CA LEU A 11 -6.43 -18.63 4.40
C LEU A 11 -7.95 -18.55 4.56
N LEU A 12 -8.68 -18.32 3.48
CA LEU A 12 -10.11 -18.02 3.56
C LEU A 12 -10.99 -19.20 4.00
N ASP A 13 -10.47 -20.42 3.90
CA ASP A 13 -11.11 -21.67 4.28
C ASP A 13 -10.84 -22.08 5.73
N HIS A 14 -10.04 -21.30 6.47
CA HIS A 14 -9.70 -21.61 7.85
C HIS A 14 -10.77 -21.07 8.81
N VAL A 15 -11.39 -21.98 9.59
CA VAL A 15 -12.38 -21.65 10.62
C VAL A 15 -11.68 -21.28 11.92
N LEU A 16 -12.07 -20.16 12.51
CA LEU A 16 -11.52 -19.65 13.77
C LEU A 16 -12.57 -19.63 14.85
N GLU A 17 -12.15 -19.98 16.06
CA GLU A 17 -12.91 -19.67 17.27
C GLU A 17 -12.91 -18.15 17.53
N PRO A 18 -13.97 -17.59 18.14
CA PRO A 18 -14.01 -16.17 18.48
C PRO A 18 -12.85 -15.75 19.39
N TYR A 19 -12.25 -14.59 19.10
CA TYR A 19 -11.18 -14.02 19.91
C TYR A 19 -11.20 -12.49 19.88
N GLU A 20 -10.68 -11.87 20.94
CA GLU A 20 -10.54 -10.42 21.06
C GLU A 20 -9.06 -10.06 21.27
N LEU A 21 -8.36 -9.81 20.16
CA LEU A 21 -6.97 -9.35 20.21
C LEU A 21 -6.71 -8.34 19.10
N ARG A 22 -6.15 -7.18 19.48
CA ARG A 22 -5.72 -6.16 18.51
C ARG A 22 -4.23 -6.33 18.20
N MET A 23 -3.89 -6.10 16.93
CA MET A 23 -2.50 -6.14 16.46
C MET A 23 -1.64 -5.14 17.26
N GLY A 24 -0.45 -5.56 17.69
CA GLY A 24 0.47 -4.76 18.50
C GLY A 24 0.23 -4.83 20.01
N ARG A 25 -0.78 -5.58 20.48
CA ARG A 25 -0.94 -5.90 21.91
C ARG A 25 -0.12 -7.13 22.29
N PRO A 26 0.24 -7.30 23.57
CA PRO A 26 0.86 -8.54 24.04
C PRO A 26 0.04 -9.76 23.61
N GLY A 27 0.73 -10.80 23.14
CA GLY A 27 0.09 -12.00 22.56
C GLY A 27 -0.19 -11.90 21.06
N SER A 28 -0.01 -10.73 20.42
CA SER A 28 -0.12 -10.64 18.96
C SER A 28 1.07 -11.28 18.26
N VAL A 29 0.82 -11.79 17.05
CA VAL A 29 1.86 -12.38 16.22
C VAL A 29 3.01 -11.42 15.94
N THR A 30 4.21 -11.96 15.94
CA THR A 30 5.45 -11.24 15.66
C THR A 30 5.78 -11.25 14.16
N GLY A 31 6.64 -10.33 13.73
CA GLY A 31 7.17 -10.33 12.36
C GLY A 31 7.88 -11.62 11.98
N ASP A 32 8.57 -12.27 12.93
CA ASP A 32 9.25 -13.54 12.69
C ASP A 32 8.27 -14.66 12.41
N GLN A 33 7.18 -14.74 13.17
CA GLN A 33 6.09 -15.68 12.94
C GLN A 33 5.41 -15.44 11.59
N LEU A 34 5.14 -14.18 11.25
CA LEU A 34 4.56 -13.82 9.95
C LEU A 34 5.48 -14.19 8.78
N ARG A 35 6.79 -13.94 8.90
CA ARG A 35 7.79 -14.34 7.89
C ARG A 35 7.86 -15.86 7.73
N ALA A 36 7.78 -16.61 8.83
CA ALA A 36 7.76 -18.06 8.79
C ALA A 36 6.49 -18.60 8.09
N GLN A 37 5.32 -18.04 8.41
CA GLN A 37 4.06 -18.38 7.73
C GLN A 37 4.11 -18.04 6.24
N ALA A 38 4.60 -16.86 5.87
CA ALA A 38 4.70 -16.46 4.47
C ALA A 38 5.60 -17.40 3.66
N ARG A 39 6.71 -17.88 4.25
CA ARG A 39 7.57 -18.90 3.63
C ARG A 39 6.85 -20.24 3.46
N ALA A 40 6.15 -20.70 4.50
CA ALA A 40 5.39 -21.95 4.43
C ALA A 40 4.28 -21.91 3.37
N LEU A 41 3.70 -20.73 3.15
CA LEU A 41 2.69 -20.48 2.12
C LEU A 41 3.30 -20.18 0.73
N GLY A 42 4.63 -20.10 0.60
CA GLY A 42 5.31 -19.78 -0.67
C GLY A 42 5.08 -18.36 -1.18
N VAL A 43 4.68 -17.43 -0.31
CA VAL A 43 4.35 -16.04 -0.68
C VAL A 43 5.33 -15.00 -0.14
N ASP A 44 6.40 -15.40 0.54
CA ASP A 44 7.40 -14.49 1.13
C ASP A 44 8.16 -13.66 0.09
N ARG A 45 8.25 -14.13 -1.15
CA ARG A 45 9.00 -13.48 -2.25
C ARG A 45 8.13 -12.73 -3.26
N VAL A 46 6.84 -12.56 -2.96
CA VAL A 46 5.93 -11.81 -3.85
C VAL A 46 6.35 -10.35 -3.90
N THR A 47 6.51 -9.82 -5.12
CA THR A 47 7.00 -8.46 -5.36
C THR A 47 5.89 -7.40 -5.22
N GLU A 48 4.66 -7.77 -5.57
CA GLU A 48 3.49 -6.90 -5.49
C GLU A 48 2.54 -7.34 -4.36
N VAL A 49 2.51 -6.57 -3.28
CA VAL A 49 1.62 -6.82 -2.15
C VAL A 49 0.81 -5.56 -1.85
N ILE A 50 -0.51 -5.72 -1.81
CA ILE A 50 -1.46 -4.66 -1.50
C ILE A 50 -2.19 -5.01 -0.20
N VAL A 51 -2.00 -4.20 0.83
CA VAL A 51 -2.59 -4.41 2.15
C VAL A 51 -3.81 -3.51 2.32
N LEU A 52 -4.99 -4.12 2.32
CA LEU A 52 -6.27 -3.44 2.54
C LEU A 52 -6.70 -3.57 4.02
N ALA A 53 -5.83 -3.15 4.93
CA ALA A 53 -6.06 -3.26 6.37
C ALA A 53 -5.72 -1.95 7.12
N GLY A 54 -6.02 -1.91 8.41
CA GLY A 54 -5.63 -0.80 9.28
C GLY A 54 -4.10 -0.67 9.41
N ALA A 55 -3.63 0.50 9.84
CA ALA A 55 -2.20 0.85 9.88
C ALA A 55 -1.33 -0.17 10.65
N ALA A 56 -1.82 -0.70 11.78
CA ALA A 56 -1.09 -1.71 12.55
C ALA A 56 -0.83 -3.00 11.74
N TYR A 57 -1.82 -3.44 10.96
CA TYR A 57 -1.68 -4.61 10.09
C TYR A 57 -0.81 -4.32 8.86
N ALA A 58 -0.89 -3.11 8.30
CA ALA A 58 0.00 -2.69 7.23
C ALA A 58 1.48 -2.66 7.69
N ALA A 59 1.74 -2.17 8.90
CA ALA A 59 3.06 -2.19 9.51
C ALA A 59 3.56 -3.62 9.74
N ALA A 60 2.71 -4.53 10.23
CA ALA A 60 3.06 -5.93 10.40
C ALA A 60 3.37 -6.62 9.06
N ALA A 61 2.56 -6.40 8.03
CA ALA A 61 2.78 -6.93 6.69
C ALA A 61 4.11 -6.45 6.09
N ARG A 62 4.51 -5.20 6.34
CA ARG A 62 5.80 -4.66 5.88
C ARG A 62 7.02 -5.31 6.53
N GLN A 63 6.86 -6.03 7.64
CA GLN A 63 7.94 -6.85 8.22
C GLN A 63 8.19 -8.14 7.42
N VAL A 64 7.24 -8.55 6.58
CA VAL A 64 7.35 -9.68 5.64
C VAL A 64 7.67 -9.17 4.24
N TRP A 65 6.91 -8.17 3.77
CA TRP A 65 7.01 -7.59 2.43
C TRP A 65 7.32 -6.09 2.54
N PRO A 66 8.60 -5.70 2.58
CA PRO A 66 9.01 -4.29 2.75
C PRO A 66 8.43 -3.34 1.69
N THR A 67 8.13 -3.84 0.49
CA THR A 67 7.55 -3.10 -0.63
C THR A 67 6.02 -3.02 -0.60
N ALA A 68 5.36 -3.63 0.40
CA ALA A 68 3.91 -3.66 0.47
C ALA A 68 3.29 -2.26 0.51
N THR A 69 2.32 -2.05 -0.39
CA THR A 69 1.54 -0.82 -0.44
C THR A 69 0.33 -0.92 0.48
N ALA A 70 -0.03 0.19 1.13
CA ALA A 70 -1.20 0.27 2.01
C ALA A 70 -2.09 1.46 1.61
N PRO A 71 -2.92 1.30 0.56
CA PRO A 71 -3.78 2.35 0.02
C PRO A 71 -4.62 3.15 1.03
N LEU A 72 -5.03 2.47 2.10
CA LEU A 72 -5.97 2.98 3.10
C LEU A 72 -5.27 3.57 4.32
N GLU A 73 -3.93 3.52 4.36
CA GLU A 73 -3.14 4.09 5.44
C GLU A 73 -3.35 5.61 5.53
N GLY A 74 -3.58 6.12 6.73
CA GLY A 74 -3.88 7.54 6.95
C GLY A 74 -5.25 8.00 6.42
N ALA A 75 -6.14 7.09 5.98
CA ALA A 75 -7.50 7.47 5.59
C ALA A 75 -8.39 7.81 6.79
N GLY A 76 -8.06 7.34 8.00
CA GLY A 76 -8.93 7.51 9.17
C GLY A 76 -10.05 6.47 9.23
N GLY A 77 -11.26 6.91 9.61
CA GLY A 77 -12.42 6.03 9.82
C GLY A 77 -12.92 5.29 8.57
N MET A 78 -13.92 4.42 8.75
CA MET A 78 -14.45 3.59 7.64
C MET A 78 -15.02 4.41 6.49
N GLY A 79 -15.72 5.52 6.77
CA GLY A 79 -16.28 6.39 5.73
C GLY A 79 -15.22 6.97 4.80
N TYR A 80 -14.13 7.51 5.36
CA TYR A 80 -13.02 8.04 4.57
C TYR A 80 -12.28 6.94 3.78
N ARG A 81 -12.16 5.73 4.33
CA ARG A 81 -11.62 4.57 3.60
C ARG A 81 -12.47 4.23 2.38
N LEU A 82 -13.79 4.22 2.51
CA LEU A 82 -14.71 3.99 1.38
C LEU A 82 -14.60 5.10 0.34
N GLN A 83 -14.54 6.37 0.76
CA GLN A 83 -14.37 7.51 -0.15
C GLN A 83 -13.07 7.40 -0.95
N ARG A 84 -11.97 7.00 -0.30
CA ARG A 84 -10.67 6.82 -0.97
C ARG A 84 -10.70 5.66 -1.97
N LEU A 85 -11.34 4.54 -1.63
CA LEU A 85 -11.53 3.43 -2.56
C LEU A 85 -12.37 3.84 -3.77
N LYS A 86 -13.46 4.59 -3.55
CA LYS A 86 -14.29 5.14 -4.62
C LYS A 86 -13.48 6.05 -5.55
N ALA A 87 -12.68 6.95 -5.00
CA ALA A 87 -11.83 7.84 -5.79
C ALA A 87 -10.79 7.06 -6.63
N ARG A 88 -10.22 5.96 -6.10
CA ARG A 88 -9.32 5.07 -6.86
C ARG A 88 -10.02 4.34 -7.99
N ARG A 89 -11.23 3.79 -7.75
CA ARG A 89 -12.04 3.14 -8.79
C ARG A 89 -12.32 4.08 -9.96
N GLU A 90 -12.50 5.37 -9.68
CA GLU A 90 -12.82 6.39 -10.68
C GLU A 90 -11.58 7.03 -11.33
N GLY A 91 -10.37 6.48 -11.09
CA GLY A 91 -9.13 6.98 -11.70
C GLY A 91 -8.60 8.30 -11.12
N ARG A 92 -9.15 8.75 -9.98
CA ARG A 92 -8.86 10.06 -9.38
C ARG A 92 -7.70 10.04 -8.36
N TYR A 93 -6.93 8.97 -8.29
CA TYR A 93 -5.75 8.84 -7.41
C TYR A 93 -4.62 8.09 -8.12
N ALA A 94 -3.51 8.78 -8.38
CA ALA A 94 -2.28 8.16 -8.84
C ALA A 94 -1.72 7.23 -7.74
N MET A 95 -1.30 6.02 -8.12
CA MET A 95 -0.41 5.25 -7.27
C MET A 95 0.89 6.04 -7.13
N ALA A 96 1.30 6.34 -5.90
CA ALA A 96 2.70 6.67 -5.66
C ALA A 96 3.50 5.38 -5.90
N ALA A 97 3.75 5.07 -7.17
CA ALA A 97 4.88 4.25 -7.53
C ALA A 97 6.09 4.99 -6.96
N ARG A 98 6.80 4.38 -6.01
CA ARG A 98 8.13 4.86 -5.70
C ARG A 98 8.95 4.56 -6.94
N THR A 99 9.20 5.59 -7.75
CA THR A 99 10.33 5.60 -8.67
C THR A 99 11.54 5.22 -7.84
N THR A 100 12.14 4.07 -8.14
CA THR A 100 13.51 3.80 -7.74
C THR A 100 14.32 4.95 -8.31
N ALA A 101 14.68 5.90 -7.45
CA ALA A 101 15.57 6.99 -7.79
C ALA A 101 16.97 6.39 -7.95
N GLU A 102 17.25 5.79 -9.09
CA GLU A 102 18.62 5.60 -9.53
C GLU A 102 18.68 5.51 -11.06
N GLN A 103 19.55 6.36 -11.62
CA GLN A 103 19.99 6.43 -13.02
C GLN A 103 19.10 7.23 -13.99
N LEU A 104 19.21 8.55 -13.88
CA LEU A 104 19.14 9.47 -15.01
C LEU A 104 20.55 9.59 -15.61
N PRO A 105 20.82 9.16 -16.86
CA PRO A 105 21.87 9.79 -17.64
C PRO A 105 21.30 11.02 -18.36
N ASP A 106 21.92 12.15 -18.07
CA ASP A 106 21.90 13.39 -18.81
C ASP A 106 22.10 13.15 -20.32
N ASN A 107 21.15 13.59 -21.15
CA ASN A 107 21.35 13.77 -22.59
C ASN A 107 20.27 14.67 -23.23
N SER A 108 20.63 15.96 -23.32
CA SER A 108 20.42 16.87 -24.47
C SER A 108 19.02 17.27 -24.96
N ARG A 109 18.78 18.58 -24.82
CA ARG A 109 18.40 19.57 -25.86
C ARG A 109 17.21 19.30 -26.81
N THR A 110 16.34 20.33 -26.83
CA THR A 110 15.49 20.80 -27.95
C THR A 110 14.16 20.03 -28.11
N THR A 111 12.97 20.63 -27.94
CA THR A 111 12.29 21.43 -28.98
C THR A 111 11.05 22.19 -28.45
N LEU A 112 11.10 23.52 -28.59
CA LEU A 112 10.09 24.51 -29.00
C LEU A 112 8.64 24.53 -28.42
N THR A 113 8.42 25.59 -27.61
CA THR A 113 7.35 26.62 -27.69
C THR A 113 5.90 26.22 -27.91
N ARG A 114 5.03 26.51 -26.93
CA ARG A 114 3.84 27.38 -27.15
C ARG A 114 3.23 27.85 -25.82
N THR A 115 2.76 29.09 -25.82
CA THR A 115 1.76 29.67 -24.90
C THR A 115 2.28 30.34 -23.63
N THR A 116 2.66 31.61 -23.76
CA THR A 116 2.08 32.74 -23.01
C THR A 116 2.58 34.04 -23.62
N LEU A 117 1.68 34.84 -24.20
CA LEU A 117 1.30 36.14 -23.63
C LEU A 117 0.24 36.77 -24.54
N ASN A 118 -0.93 36.97 -23.96
CA ASN A 118 -1.91 37.91 -24.45
C ASN A 118 -1.38 39.34 -24.23
N SER A 119 -1.90 40.27 -25.03
CA SER A 119 -1.90 41.73 -24.85
C SER A 119 -0.68 42.49 -25.40
N LEU A 120 -0.86 43.17 -26.52
CA LEU A 120 -1.04 44.64 -26.58
C LEU A 120 -1.20 45.12 -28.04
N GLU A 121 -2.29 45.87 -28.25
CA GLU A 121 -2.47 46.98 -29.22
C GLU A 121 -2.71 46.67 -30.72
N ALA A 122 -3.98 46.85 -31.10
CA ALA A 122 -4.40 47.46 -32.37
C ALA A 122 -4.01 48.96 -32.38
N PRO A 123 -4.00 49.69 -33.51
CA PRO A 123 -5.12 49.83 -34.45
C PRO A 123 -4.87 49.36 -35.90
#